data_AF-A0A9D8T927-F1
#
_entry.id   AF-A0A9D8T927-F1
#
_cell.length_a   1.000
_cell.length_b   1.000
_cell.length_c   1.000
_cell.angle_alpha   90.00
_cell.angle_beta   90.00
_cell.angle_gamma   90.00
#
_symmetry.space_group_name_H-M   'P 1'
#
loop_
_entity.id
_entity.type
_entity.pdbx_description
1 polymer ?
#
loop_
_entity_poly.entity_id
_entity_poly.type
_entity_poly.pdbx_seq_one_letter_code
_entity_poly.pdbx_strand_id
1 'polypeptide(L)'
;MKKIISLAIVCCLFATSALAQSKTAYFMDGYNYRHELNPAASPYRGYINLMGHYAIGVNSNLSATQFLYPNTDGSELYTFLHPEVSASDFLNKLHDNNILGLNTDIDIFGFGFNARRGYFSFDTKLHMGLSSNLPKELFAFLKQGMSSDHTVYDIRNFNVSASAYASAGIGYAYDLFDNLRIGVKAKYIVGLAAANANIDQMRVDMSSDAWTVNTQATMSAYGHGLRPLTGTTDENGNEVPTD
;
A
#
# COMPACT_ATOMS: atom_id res chain seq x y z
N MET A 1 -7.16 0.91 24.20
CA MET A 1 -6.67 -0.42 23.77
C MET A 1 -7.70 -1.24 22.98
N LYS A 2 -8.92 -1.49 23.49
CA LYS A 2 -9.97 -2.26 22.77
C LYS A 2 -10.35 -1.70 21.37
N LYS A 3 -10.32 -0.37 21.19
CA LYS A 3 -10.60 0.29 19.90
C LYS A 3 -9.49 0.12 18.84
N ILE A 4 -8.24 0.00 19.28
CA ILE A 4 -7.08 -0.17 18.38
C ILE A 4 -7.03 -1.62 17.88
N ILE A 5 -7.30 -2.59 18.77
CA ILE A 5 -7.40 -4.02 18.42
C ILE A 5 -8.59 -4.25 17.48
N SER A 6 -9.72 -3.57 17.73
CA SER A 6 -10.88 -3.60 16.82
C SER A 6 -10.56 -3.03 15.44
N LEU A 7 -9.78 -1.94 15.34
CA LEU A 7 -9.38 -1.35 14.07
C LEU A 7 -8.41 -2.27 13.29
N ALA A 8 -7.46 -2.90 13.99
CA ALA A 8 -6.54 -3.87 13.40
C ALA A 8 -7.27 -5.14 12.91
N ILE A 9 -8.25 -5.65 13.68
CA ILE A 9 -9.05 -6.82 13.29
C ILE A 9 -9.98 -6.48 12.12
N VAL A 10 -10.54 -5.28 12.06
CA VAL A 10 -11.35 -4.83 10.92
C VAL A 10 -10.47 -4.67 9.66
N CYS A 11 -9.26 -4.11 9.78
CA CYS A 11 -8.29 -4.08 8.66
C CYS A 11 -7.86 -5.48 8.20
N CYS A 12 -7.73 -6.46 9.11
CA CYS A 12 -7.44 -7.85 8.76
C CYS A 12 -8.66 -8.60 8.18
N LEU A 13 -9.90 -8.24 8.56
CA LEU A 13 -11.13 -8.83 8.00
C LEU A 13 -11.43 -8.33 6.58
N PHE A 14 -10.87 -7.19 6.16
CA PHE A 14 -10.87 -6.78 4.75
C PHE A 14 -9.85 -7.54 3.89
N ALA A 15 -9.02 -8.42 4.46
CA ALA A 15 -8.06 -9.23 3.70
C ALA A 15 -8.67 -10.50 3.08
N THR A 16 -9.91 -10.88 3.41
CA THR A 16 -10.55 -12.08 2.85
C THR A 16 -11.48 -11.72 1.70
N SER A 17 -11.06 -12.16 0.50
CA SER A 17 -11.61 -11.91 -0.85
C SER A 17 -11.22 -10.59 -1.54
N ALA A 18 -9.93 -10.22 -1.47
CA ALA A 18 -9.35 -9.37 -2.50
C ALA A 18 -9.33 -10.14 -3.84
N LEU A 19 -10.33 -9.94 -4.70
CA LEU A 19 -10.18 -10.22 -6.12
C LEU A 19 -9.15 -9.22 -6.65
N ALA A 20 -7.88 -9.62 -6.71
CA ALA A 20 -6.83 -8.87 -7.37
C ALA A 20 -7.23 -8.69 -8.84
N GLN A 21 -7.66 -7.48 -9.23
CA GLN A 21 -8.05 -7.23 -10.60
C GLN A 21 -6.81 -7.05 -11.47
N SER A 22 -6.55 -8.08 -12.26
CA SER A 22 -5.52 -8.06 -13.29
C SER A 22 -5.94 -7.17 -14.45
N LYS A 23 -4.96 -6.54 -15.11
CA LYS A 23 -5.10 -5.89 -16.43
C LYS A 23 -5.80 -6.81 -17.46
N THR A 24 -5.87 -8.12 -17.21
CA THR A 24 -6.64 -9.10 -17.99
C THR A 24 -8.14 -8.79 -18.08
N ALA A 25 -8.76 -8.22 -17.03
CA ALA A 25 -10.20 -7.91 -17.03
C ALA A 25 -10.59 -6.92 -18.14
N TYR A 26 -9.64 -6.11 -18.62
CA TYR A 26 -9.80 -5.23 -19.77
C TYR A 26 -10.21 -5.96 -21.06
N PHE A 27 -9.78 -7.22 -21.22
CA PHE A 27 -10.07 -8.04 -22.40
C PHE A 27 -11.30 -8.93 -22.23
N MET A 28 -11.92 -8.93 -21.04
CA MET A 28 -13.14 -9.68 -20.81
C MET A 28 -14.36 -8.95 -21.37
N ASP A 29 -15.16 -9.67 -22.14
CA ASP A 29 -16.42 -9.15 -22.63
C ASP A 29 -17.39 -8.88 -21.46
N GLY A 30 -18.03 -7.71 -21.49
CA GLY A 30 -18.96 -7.28 -20.43
C GLY A 30 -18.31 -6.56 -19.24
N TYR A 31 -16.98 -6.36 -19.22
CA TYR A 31 -16.35 -5.57 -18.17
C TYR A 31 -16.68 -4.06 -18.31
N ASN A 32 -17.26 -3.47 -17.26
CA ASN A 32 -17.76 -2.09 -17.29
C ASN A 32 -16.65 -1.02 -17.15
N TYR A 33 -15.46 -1.38 -16.67
CA TYR A 33 -14.39 -0.43 -16.36
C TYR A 33 -13.28 -0.39 -17.42
N ARG A 34 -13.53 -0.92 -18.64
CA ARG A 34 -12.56 -0.88 -19.75
C ARG A 34 -12.14 0.55 -20.13
N HIS A 35 -13.08 1.47 -20.02
CA HIS A 35 -12.92 2.89 -20.32
C HIS A 35 -11.89 3.60 -19.41
N GLU A 36 -11.44 2.97 -18.32
CA GLU A 36 -10.45 3.53 -17.40
C GLU A 36 -9.01 3.36 -17.88
N LEU A 37 -8.72 2.22 -18.51
CA LEU A 37 -7.42 1.96 -19.13
C LEU A 37 -7.35 2.55 -20.53
N ASN A 38 -8.47 2.52 -21.25
CA ASN A 38 -8.59 3.11 -22.58
C ASN A 38 -9.95 3.81 -22.73
N PRO A 39 -10.01 5.15 -22.76
CA PRO A 39 -11.26 5.89 -22.91
C PRO A 39 -12.08 5.53 -24.15
N ALA A 40 -11.47 5.00 -25.21
CA ALA A 40 -12.16 4.54 -26.41
C ALA A 40 -12.80 3.15 -26.24
N ALA A 41 -12.35 2.35 -25.28
CA ALA A 41 -12.89 1.02 -25.02
C ALA A 41 -14.18 1.12 -24.19
N SER A 42 -15.30 1.40 -24.87
CA SER A 42 -16.60 1.46 -24.19
C SER A 42 -17.07 0.05 -23.79
N PRO A 43 -17.72 -0.09 -22.62
CA PRO A 43 -18.50 -1.26 -22.28
C PRO A 43 -19.67 -1.48 -23.24
N TYR A 44 -20.14 -2.71 -23.35
CA TYR A 44 -21.32 -3.06 -24.16
C TYR A 44 -22.64 -2.56 -23.50
N ARG A 45 -22.64 -2.43 -22.18
CA ARG A 45 -23.82 -2.07 -21.38
C ARG A 45 -23.60 -0.75 -20.65
N GLY A 46 -24.68 -0.02 -20.42
CA GLY A 46 -24.68 1.04 -19.42
C GLY A 46 -24.61 0.43 -18.02
N TYR A 47 -24.04 1.17 -17.08
CA TYR A 47 -23.96 0.76 -15.68
C TYR A 47 -24.14 1.96 -14.76
N ILE A 48 -24.57 1.68 -13.53
CA ILE A 48 -24.50 2.58 -12.38
C ILE A 48 -23.92 1.73 -11.27
N ASN A 49 -22.93 2.25 -10.55
CA ASN A 49 -22.35 1.61 -9.39
C ASN A 49 -22.29 2.59 -8.21
N LEU A 50 -22.24 2.02 -7.02
CA LEU A 50 -21.92 2.72 -5.79
C LEU A 50 -21.01 1.78 -5.00
N MET A 51 -19.76 2.17 -4.75
CA MET A 51 -18.78 1.29 -4.07
C MET A 51 -18.65 -0.09 -4.73
N GLY A 52 -18.84 -0.16 -6.05
CA GLY A 52 -19.01 -1.42 -6.77
C GLY A 52 -17.72 -2.01 -7.33
N HIS A 53 -16.60 -1.30 -7.21
CA HIS A 53 -15.32 -1.71 -7.75
C HIS A 53 -14.20 -1.40 -6.76
N TYR A 54 -13.40 -2.43 -6.49
CA TYR A 54 -12.21 -2.39 -5.66
C TYR A 54 -11.08 -3.07 -6.43
N ALA A 55 -9.93 -2.42 -6.49
CA ALA A 55 -8.72 -2.98 -7.07
C ALA A 55 -7.59 -2.86 -6.05
N ILE A 56 -7.00 -3.99 -5.69
CA ILE A 56 -5.86 -4.05 -4.77
C ILE A 56 -4.68 -4.64 -5.55
N GLY A 57 -3.60 -3.88 -5.62
CA GLY A 57 -2.34 -4.27 -6.25
C GLY A 57 -1.23 -4.36 -5.21
N VAL A 58 -0.60 -5.53 -5.11
CA VAL A 58 0.60 -5.74 -4.31
C VAL A 58 1.78 -5.88 -5.25
N ASN A 59 2.79 -5.04 -5.07
CA ASN A 59 4.03 -5.09 -5.83
C ASN A 59 5.17 -5.30 -4.85
N SER A 60 6.00 -6.32 -5.06
CA SER A 60 7.10 -6.60 -4.17
C SER A 60 8.22 -7.34 -4.88
N ASN A 61 9.45 -7.16 -4.43
CA ASN A 61 10.56 -8.07 -4.77
C ASN A 61 10.72 -9.19 -3.72
N LEU A 62 9.82 -9.23 -2.73
CA LEU A 62 9.68 -10.31 -1.76
C LEU A 62 8.66 -11.34 -2.27
N SER A 63 9.06 -12.61 -2.23
CA SER A 63 8.23 -13.76 -2.56
C SER A 63 7.73 -14.45 -1.30
N ALA A 64 6.49 -14.94 -1.32
CA ALA A 64 5.92 -15.72 -0.22
C ALA A 64 6.79 -16.95 0.15
N THR A 65 7.47 -17.55 -0.83
CA THR A 65 8.39 -18.69 -0.63
C THR A 65 9.67 -18.34 0.13
N GLN A 66 9.99 -17.05 0.29
CA GLN A 66 11.09 -16.59 1.12
C GLN A 66 10.70 -16.51 2.60
N PHE A 67 9.40 -16.38 2.91
CA PHE A 67 8.87 -16.19 4.28
C PHE A 67 8.16 -17.42 4.84
N LEU A 68 7.71 -18.34 3.98
CA LEU A 68 7.00 -19.56 4.35
C LEU A 68 7.88 -20.79 4.09
N TYR A 69 8.08 -21.59 5.14
CA TYR A 69 8.94 -22.77 5.14
C TYR A 69 8.09 -24.01 5.42
N PRO A 70 8.22 -25.10 4.66
CA PRO A 70 7.54 -26.35 5.01
C PRO A 70 8.10 -26.91 6.32
N ASN A 71 7.22 -27.44 7.17
CA ASN A 71 7.60 -28.24 8.33
C ASN A 71 8.29 -29.56 7.88
N THR A 72 9.04 -30.19 8.78
CA THR A 72 9.69 -31.51 8.65
C THR A 72 8.72 -32.61 8.19
N ASP A 73 7.43 -32.52 8.56
CA ASP A 73 6.36 -33.43 8.15
C ASP A 73 5.53 -32.95 6.94
N GLY A 74 5.79 -31.73 6.42
CA GLY A 74 5.16 -31.18 5.22
C GLY A 74 3.69 -30.74 5.35
N SER A 75 3.08 -30.87 6.52
CA SER A 75 1.65 -30.56 6.77
C SER A 75 1.37 -29.10 7.13
N GLU A 76 2.35 -28.38 7.68
CA GLU A 76 2.22 -27.01 8.17
C GLU A 76 3.34 -26.11 7.62
N LEU A 77 3.03 -24.83 7.45
CA LEU A 77 4.00 -23.82 7.00
C LEU A 77 4.46 -22.99 8.19
N TYR A 78 5.76 -23.00 8.44
CA TYR A 78 6.42 -22.10 9.37
C TYR A 78 6.67 -20.74 8.75
N THR A 79 6.50 -19.69 9.54
CA THR A 79 6.97 -18.35 9.14
C THR A 79 8.47 -18.23 9.41
N PHE A 80 9.13 -17.27 8.77
CA PHE A 80 10.55 -16.98 9.02
C PHE A 80 10.88 -16.75 10.51
N LEU A 81 9.92 -16.32 11.33
CA LEU A 81 10.09 -16.11 12.77
C LEU A 81 10.13 -17.40 13.59
N HIS A 82 9.75 -18.55 13.01
CA HIS A 82 9.79 -19.82 13.74
C HIS A 82 11.24 -20.19 14.14
N PRO A 83 11.49 -20.72 15.35
CA PRO A 83 12.84 -21.04 15.83
C PRO A 83 13.60 -22.04 14.94
N GLU A 84 12.88 -22.98 14.32
CA GLU A 84 13.46 -24.02 13.47
C GLU A 84 13.98 -23.50 12.12
N VAL A 85 13.58 -22.29 11.72
CA VAL A 85 14.10 -21.66 10.50
C VAL A 85 15.41 -20.97 10.83
N SER A 86 16.51 -21.41 10.19
CA SER A 86 17.81 -20.77 10.35
C SER A 86 17.78 -19.33 9.83
N ALA A 87 18.33 -18.41 10.63
CA ALA A 87 18.43 -17.01 10.24
C ALA A 87 19.30 -16.82 8.98
N SER A 88 20.36 -17.63 8.79
CA SER A 88 21.20 -17.58 7.59
C SER A 88 20.40 -17.93 6.33
N ASP A 89 19.56 -18.96 6.41
CA ASP A 89 18.83 -19.50 5.27
C ASP A 89 17.71 -18.57 4.83
N PHE A 90 17.14 -17.82 5.77
CA PHE A 90 16.20 -16.75 5.49
C PHE A 90 16.88 -15.51 4.92
N LEU A 91 17.89 -14.97 5.60
CA LEU A 91 18.54 -13.72 5.19
C LEU A 91 19.28 -13.84 3.85
N ASN A 92 19.79 -15.02 3.51
CA ASN A 92 20.43 -15.26 2.21
C ASN A 92 19.46 -15.21 1.03
N LYS A 93 18.16 -15.39 1.28
CA LYS A 93 17.13 -15.29 0.24
C LYS A 93 16.66 -13.86 0.02
N LEU A 94 16.96 -12.93 0.92
CA LEU A 94 16.54 -11.53 0.83
C LEU A 94 17.56 -10.69 0.07
N HIS A 95 17.05 -9.68 -0.63
CA HIS A 95 17.89 -8.64 -1.22
C HIS A 95 18.30 -7.64 -0.14
N ASP A 96 19.34 -6.85 -0.40
CA ASP A 96 19.78 -5.80 0.52
C ASP A 96 18.68 -4.74 0.72
N ASN A 97 17.93 -4.44 -0.34
CA ASN A 97 16.77 -3.55 -0.32
C ASN A 97 15.53 -4.30 -0.79
N ASN A 98 14.54 -4.41 0.09
CA ASN A 98 13.30 -5.12 -0.20
C ASN A 98 12.16 -4.12 -0.30
N ILE A 99 11.55 -3.99 -1.48
CA ILE A 99 10.49 -3.01 -1.72
C ILE A 99 9.15 -3.71 -1.60
N LEU A 100 8.24 -3.12 -0.83
CA LEU A 100 6.85 -3.54 -0.74
C LEU A 100 5.95 -2.36 -1.08
N GLY A 101 5.08 -2.53 -2.05
CA GLY A 101 4.07 -1.56 -2.46
C GLY A 101 2.67 -2.17 -2.41
N LEU A 102 1.74 -1.46 -1.80
CA LEU A 102 0.31 -1.75 -1.79
C LEU A 102 -0.42 -0.56 -2.40
N ASN A 103 -1.20 -0.80 -3.46
CA ASN A 103 -2.07 0.20 -4.06
C ASN A 103 -3.50 -0.31 -3.97
N THR A 104 -4.40 0.54 -3.53
CA THR A 104 -5.82 0.24 -3.38
C THR A 104 -6.62 1.35 -4.03
N ASP A 105 -7.40 0.98 -5.04
CA ASP A 105 -8.33 1.86 -5.72
C ASP A 105 -9.75 1.42 -5.39
N ILE A 106 -10.57 2.36 -4.94
CA ILE A 106 -11.97 2.13 -4.57
C ILE A 106 -12.82 3.09 -5.40
N ASP A 107 -13.71 2.54 -6.23
CA ASP A 107 -14.69 3.33 -6.97
C ASP A 107 -15.84 3.70 -6.05
N ILE A 108 -15.98 4.99 -5.74
CA ILE A 108 -17.03 5.54 -4.91
C ILE A 108 -18.35 5.51 -5.62
N PHE A 109 -18.37 6.04 -6.83
CA PHE A 109 -19.57 6.14 -7.64
C PHE A 109 -19.18 6.39 -9.08
N GLY A 110 -19.78 5.62 -9.96
CA GLY A 110 -19.57 5.74 -11.39
C GLY A 110 -20.81 5.30 -12.15
N PHE A 111 -20.98 5.90 -13.31
CA PHE A 111 -22.01 5.49 -14.26
C PHE A 111 -21.50 5.62 -15.68
N GLY A 112 -22.05 4.80 -16.57
CA GLY A 112 -21.81 4.90 -17.99
C GLY A 112 -23.04 4.54 -18.76
N PHE A 113 -23.27 5.19 -19.90
CA PHE A 113 -24.41 4.88 -20.77
C PHE A 113 -24.06 5.09 -22.23
N ASN A 114 -24.70 4.28 -23.08
CA ASN A 114 -24.62 4.43 -24.52
C ASN A 114 -25.37 5.70 -24.93
N ALA A 115 -24.68 6.62 -25.59
CA ALA A 115 -25.25 7.76 -26.28
C ALA A 115 -25.44 7.42 -27.77
N ARG A 116 -26.19 8.25 -28.51
CA ARG A 116 -26.55 7.96 -29.92
C ARG A 116 -25.36 7.72 -30.86
N ARG A 117 -24.19 8.31 -30.60
CA ARG A 117 -22.94 8.14 -31.37
C ARG A 117 -21.73 7.92 -30.48
N GLY A 118 -21.90 7.22 -29.35
CA GLY A 118 -20.80 7.05 -28.42
C GLY A 118 -21.18 6.51 -27.06
N TYR A 119 -20.28 6.68 -26.10
CA TYR A 119 -20.44 6.25 -24.72
C TYR A 119 -20.03 7.37 -23.77
N PHE A 120 -20.91 7.75 -22.87
CA PHE A 120 -20.59 8.66 -21.78
C PHE A 120 -20.22 7.86 -20.53
N SER A 121 -19.21 8.32 -19.80
CA SER A 121 -18.75 7.70 -18.56
C SER A 121 -18.42 8.77 -17.51
N PHE A 122 -18.72 8.46 -16.27
CA PHE A 122 -18.35 9.23 -15.09
C PHE A 122 -17.88 8.26 -14.01
N ASP A 123 -16.84 8.63 -13.27
CA ASP A 123 -16.32 7.85 -12.15
C ASP A 123 -15.75 8.75 -11.06
N THR A 124 -15.88 8.32 -9.81
CA THR A 124 -15.26 8.95 -8.65
C THR A 124 -14.55 7.90 -7.85
N LYS A 125 -13.25 8.08 -7.61
CA LYS A 125 -12.40 7.05 -7.02
C LYS A 125 -11.60 7.59 -5.87
N LEU A 126 -11.37 6.74 -4.88
CA LEU A 126 -10.36 6.92 -3.86
C LEU A 126 -9.16 6.04 -4.20
N HIS A 127 -7.99 6.65 -4.32
CA HIS A 127 -6.72 5.97 -4.55
C HIS A 127 -5.90 6.04 -3.27
N MET A 128 -5.40 4.91 -2.82
CA MET A 128 -4.57 4.80 -1.63
C MET A 128 -3.31 4.01 -1.99
N GLY A 129 -2.14 4.55 -1.64
CA GLY A 129 -0.85 3.90 -1.87
C GLY A 129 -0.06 3.82 -0.59
N LEU A 130 0.52 2.66 -0.31
CA LEU A 130 1.55 2.46 0.70
C LEU A 130 2.78 1.88 -0.02
N SER A 131 3.95 2.44 0.19
CA SER A 131 5.19 1.83 -0.27
C SER A 131 6.26 1.91 0.80
N SER A 132 7.11 0.90 0.85
CA SER A 132 8.23 0.85 1.77
C SER A 132 9.46 0.24 1.12
N ASN A 133 10.64 0.73 1.53
CA ASN A 133 11.92 0.09 1.29
C ASN A 133 12.41 -0.48 2.61
N LEU A 134 12.46 -1.80 2.71
CA LEU A 134 12.81 -2.58 3.90
C LEU A 134 14.23 -3.15 3.74
N PRO A 135 15.23 -2.60 4.45
CA PRO A 135 16.60 -3.10 4.41
C PRO A 135 16.68 -4.52 4.97
N LYS A 136 17.62 -5.31 4.46
CA LYS A 136 17.87 -6.67 4.95
C LYS A 136 18.17 -6.70 6.45
N GLU A 137 18.84 -5.68 6.96
CA GLU A 137 19.23 -5.52 8.36
C GLU A 137 18.02 -5.40 9.28
N LEU A 138 16.90 -4.86 8.79
CA LEU A 138 15.63 -4.84 9.54
C LEU A 138 15.14 -6.27 9.77
N PHE A 139 15.21 -7.13 8.75
CA PHE A 139 14.83 -8.54 8.88
C PHE A 139 15.82 -9.33 9.73
N ALA A 140 17.11 -8.98 9.68
CA ALA A 140 18.13 -9.57 10.56
C ALA A 140 17.83 -9.26 12.03
N PHE A 141 17.56 -8.00 12.35
CA PHE A 141 17.12 -7.58 13.68
C PHE A 141 15.87 -8.33 14.15
N LEU A 142 14.83 -8.41 13.31
CA LEU A 142 13.57 -9.10 13.65
C LEU A 142 13.74 -10.61 13.89
N LYS A 143 14.65 -11.27 13.16
CA LYS A 143 14.85 -12.71 13.23
C LYS A 143 15.84 -13.12 14.32
N GLN A 144 16.94 -12.40 14.45
CA GLN A 144 18.06 -12.78 15.32
C GLN A 144 17.99 -12.10 16.68
N GLY A 145 17.34 -10.94 16.80
CA GLY A 145 17.27 -10.17 18.04
C GLY A 145 18.65 -10.04 18.68
N MET A 146 18.75 -10.38 19.97
CA MET A 146 20.04 -10.55 20.65
C MET A 146 20.51 -12.00 20.50
N SER A 147 21.48 -12.26 19.61
CA SER A 147 22.04 -13.60 19.38
C SER A 147 23.37 -13.85 20.12
N SER A 148 23.92 -12.85 20.81
CA SER A 148 25.19 -12.89 21.55
C SER A 148 25.19 -11.85 22.68
N ASP A 149 26.19 -11.86 23.57
CA ASP A 149 26.31 -10.88 24.69
C ASP A 149 26.34 -9.41 24.22
N HIS A 150 26.70 -9.18 22.96
CA HIS A 150 26.63 -7.88 22.28
C HIS A 150 26.30 -8.05 20.80
N THR A 151 25.24 -7.38 20.32
CA THR A 151 24.82 -7.39 18.90
C THR A 151 24.47 -5.98 18.46
N VAL A 152 25.05 -5.52 17.34
CA VAL A 152 24.79 -4.20 16.78
C VAL A 152 24.16 -4.35 15.39
N TYR A 153 23.00 -3.71 15.18
CA TYR A 153 22.35 -3.60 13.89
C TYR A 153 22.42 -2.15 13.39
N ASP A 154 22.83 -1.97 12.13
CA ASP A 154 22.86 -0.66 11.46
C ASP A 154 21.86 -0.69 10.30
N ILE A 155 20.63 -0.26 10.58
CA ILE A 155 19.53 -0.24 9.62
C ILE A 155 19.57 1.10 8.90
N ARG A 156 19.82 1.08 7.58
CA ARG A 156 19.95 2.29 6.75
C ARG A 156 18.96 2.27 5.60
N ASN A 157 18.58 3.45 5.12
CA ASN A 157 17.69 3.62 3.96
C ASN A 157 16.29 2.99 4.15
N PHE A 158 15.77 2.97 5.38
CA PHE A 158 14.41 2.50 5.62
C PHE A 158 13.43 3.64 5.31
N ASN A 159 12.61 3.47 4.28
CA ASN A 159 11.61 4.46 3.89
C ASN A 159 10.22 3.85 3.94
N VAL A 160 9.25 4.62 4.40
CA VAL A 160 7.82 4.32 4.31
C VAL A 160 7.11 5.56 3.78
N SER A 161 6.30 5.38 2.75
CA SER A 161 5.43 6.42 2.22
C SER A 161 4.00 5.92 2.11
N ALA A 162 3.06 6.76 2.52
CA ALA A 162 1.64 6.55 2.37
C ALA A 162 1.04 7.74 1.63
N SER A 163 0.05 7.50 0.78
CA SER A 163 -0.66 8.56 0.06
C SER A 163 -2.12 8.18 -0.12
N ALA A 164 -2.98 9.19 -0.13
CA ALA A 164 -4.39 9.07 -0.42
C ALA A 164 -4.83 10.27 -1.26
N TYR A 165 -5.51 10.01 -2.37
CA TYR A 165 -6.09 11.05 -3.20
C TYR A 165 -7.43 10.59 -3.78
N ALA A 166 -8.35 11.54 -3.97
CA ALA A 166 -9.59 11.30 -4.67
C ALA A 166 -9.47 11.77 -6.12
N SER A 167 -10.15 11.09 -7.05
CA SER A 167 -10.27 11.55 -8.43
C SER A 167 -11.72 11.51 -8.89
N ALA A 168 -12.14 12.50 -9.68
CA ALA A 168 -13.39 12.48 -10.43
C ALA A 168 -13.06 12.52 -11.93
N GLY A 169 -13.57 11.56 -12.69
CA GLY A 169 -13.36 11.41 -14.12
C GLY A 169 -14.66 11.62 -14.90
N ILE A 170 -14.58 12.35 -16.01
CA ILE A 170 -15.63 12.40 -17.04
C ILE A 170 -14.99 11.95 -18.35
N GLY A 171 -15.58 10.94 -18.98
CA GLY A 171 -15.12 10.39 -20.25
C GLY A 171 -16.21 10.32 -21.30
N TYR A 172 -15.83 10.54 -22.56
CA TYR A 172 -16.70 10.37 -23.71
C TYR A 172 -15.95 9.64 -24.82
N ALA A 173 -16.50 8.50 -25.25
CA ALA A 173 -16.07 7.78 -26.43
C ALA A 173 -17.00 8.11 -27.58
N TYR A 174 -16.45 8.50 -28.73
CA TYR A 174 -17.20 8.87 -29.92
C TYR A 174 -16.88 7.93 -31.08
N ASP A 175 -17.94 7.48 -31.75
CA ASP A 175 -17.86 6.66 -32.96
C ASP A 175 -17.69 7.57 -34.19
N LEU A 176 -16.44 7.70 -34.64
CA LEU A 176 -16.09 8.50 -35.83
C LEU A 176 -16.54 7.76 -37.11
N PHE A 177 -16.22 6.46 -37.20
CA PHE A 177 -16.56 5.54 -38.29
C PHE A 177 -16.94 4.16 -37.73
N ASP A 178 -17.47 3.25 -38.57
CA ASP A 178 -17.89 1.90 -38.17
C ASP A 178 -16.78 1.08 -37.48
N ASN A 179 -15.51 1.38 -37.78
CA ASN A 179 -14.34 0.68 -37.24
C ASN A 179 -13.40 1.60 -36.42
N LEU A 180 -13.73 2.88 -36.23
CA LEU A 180 -12.86 3.83 -35.53
C LEU A 180 -13.63 4.59 -34.46
N ARG A 181 -13.24 4.33 -33.21
CA ARG A 181 -13.72 5.01 -32.02
C ARG A 181 -12.60 5.79 -31.37
N ILE A 182 -12.87 7.04 -31.01
CA ILE A 182 -11.95 7.92 -30.30
C ILE A 182 -12.53 8.19 -28.92
N GLY A 183 -11.70 8.13 -27.87
CA GLY A 183 -12.14 8.42 -26.51
C GLY A 183 -11.32 9.54 -25.88
N VAL A 184 -12.01 10.42 -25.16
CA VAL A 184 -11.40 11.47 -24.34
C VAL A 184 -11.87 11.30 -22.91
N LYS A 185 -10.96 11.42 -21.94
CA LYS A 185 -11.30 11.39 -20.51
C LYS A 185 -10.58 12.52 -19.81
N ALA A 186 -11.34 13.40 -19.16
CA ALA A 186 -10.84 14.42 -18.27
C ALA A 186 -10.91 13.90 -16.83
N LYS A 187 -9.83 14.07 -16.06
CA LYS A 187 -9.75 13.62 -14.67
C LYS A 187 -9.33 14.79 -13.78
N TYR A 188 -10.14 15.05 -12.77
CA TYR A 188 -9.84 15.98 -11.68
C TYR A 188 -9.32 15.18 -10.48
N ILE A 189 -8.23 15.63 -9.86
CA ILE A 189 -7.55 14.91 -8.78
C ILE A 189 -7.38 15.85 -7.59
N VAL A 190 -7.70 15.36 -6.38
CA VAL A 190 -7.53 16.08 -5.12
C VAL A 190 -6.71 15.22 -4.16
N GLY A 191 -5.55 15.72 -3.75
CA GLY A 191 -4.72 15.10 -2.73
C GLY A 191 -5.36 15.23 -1.35
N LEU A 192 -5.65 14.09 -0.71
CA LEU A 192 -6.29 14.03 0.59
C LEU A 192 -5.26 13.92 1.71
N ALA A 193 -4.28 13.04 1.57
CA ALA A 193 -3.22 12.87 2.55
C ALA A 193 -1.95 12.31 1.91
N ALA A 194 -0.80 12.63 2.50
CA ALA A 194 0.47 12.03 2.19
C ALA A 194 1.32 11.97 3.46
N ALA A 195 2.00 10.88 3.71
CA ALA A 195 2.97 10.76 4.79
C ALA A 195 4.23 10.11 4.21
N ASN A 196 5.39 10.65 4.55
CA ASN A 196 6.68 10.07 4.22
C ASN A 196 7.52 10.06 5.49
N ALA A 197 8.03 8.89 5.84
CA ALA A 197 8.98 8.69 6.91
C ALA A 197 10.24 8.07 6.31
N ASN A 198 11.36 8.76 6.44
CA ASN A 198 12.66 8.28 6.00
C ASN A 198 13.57 8.15 7.22
N ILE A 199 14.10 6.96 7.43
CA ILE A 199 15.11 6.66 8.44
C ILE A 199 16.44 6.49 7.70
N ASP A 200 17.27 7.53 7.79
CA ASP A 200 18.60 7.56 7.17
C ASP A 200 19.52 6.54 7.86
N GLN A 201 19.47 6.51 9.20
CA GLN A 201 20.23 5.57 10.01
C GLN A 201 19.52 5.25 11.32
N MET A 202 19.39 3.97 11.63
CA MET A 202 18.97 3.45 12.94
C MET A 202 20.01 2.44 13.41
N ARG A 203 20.75 2.81 14.46
CA ARG A 203 21.71 1.95 15.13
C ARG A 203 21.06 1.37 16.38
N VAL A 204 20.89 0.05 16.40
CA VAL A 204 20.41 -0.70 17.56
C VAL A 204 21.59 -1.42 18.16
N ASP A 205 21.98 -1.03 19.36
CA ASP A 205 23.05 -1.66 20.13
C ASP A 205 22.42 -2.43 21.30
N MET A 206 22.50 -3.76 21.23
CA MET A 206 21.96 -4.66 22.24
C MET A 206 23.12 -5.28 23.00
N SER A 207 23.25 -4.94 24.28
CA SER A 207 24.16 -5.62 25.21
C SER A 207 23.39 -6.32 26.34
N SER A 208 24.06 -7.20 27.08
CA SER A 208 23.49 -7.84 28.28
C SER A 208 23.01 -6.85 29.34
N ASP A 209 23.64 -5.67 29.40
CA ASP A 209 23.48 -4.71 30.50
C ASP A 209 22.53 -3.56 30.12
N ALA A 210 22.57 -3.12 28.86
CA ALA A 210 21.72 -2.03 28.36
C ALA A 210 21.48 -2.12 26.85
N TRP A 211 20.29 -1.72 26.42
CA TRP A 211 19.97 -1.57 25.00
C TRP A 211 19.88 -0.09 24.65
N THR A 212 20.59 0.33 23.61
CA THR A 212 20.54 1.72 23.13
C THR A 212 20.12 1.74 21.67
N VAL A 213 19.22 2.66 21.34
CA VAL A 213 18.73 2.87 19.97
C VAL A 213 18.98 4.31 19.61
N ASN A 214 19.83 4.53 18.60
CA ASN A 214 20.09 5.85 18.05
C ASN A 214 19.51 5.92 16.64
N THR A 215 18.61 6.88 16.39
CA THR A 215 17.86 6.97 15.14
C THR A 215 17.88 8.39 14.60
N GLN A 216 18.25 8.53 13.34
CA GLN A 216 18.09 9.75 12.56
C GLN A 216 16.97 9.51 11.55
N ALA A 217 15.87 10.24 11.73
CA ALA A 217 14.68 10.09 10.92
C ALA A 217 14.12 11.46 10.54
N THR A 218 13.63 11.55 9.30
CA THR A 218 12.84 12.67 8.81
C THR A 218 11.43 12.20 8.53
N MET A 219 10.44 12.96 8.97
CA MET A 219 9.03 12.67 8.71
C MET A 219 8.33 13.91 8.19
N SER A 220 7.58 13.76 7.12
CA SER A 220 6.70 14.78 6.57
C SER A 220 5.31 14.20 6.43
N ALA A 221 4.30 14.93 6.90
CA ALA A 221 2.91 14.56 6.72
C ALA A 221 2.12 15.75 6.19
N TYR A 222 1.25 15.47 5.22
CA TYR A 222 0.27 16.37 4.64
C TYR A 222 -1.09 15.70 4.77
N GLY A 223 -2.09 16.51 5.10
CA GLY A 223 -3.48 16.09 5.09
C GLY A 223 -4.36 17.29 4.82
N HIS A 224 -5.30 17.12 3.90
CA HIS A 224 -6.29 18.11 3.56
C HIS A 224 -7.12 18.41 4.81
N GLY A 225 -7.02 19.65 5.32
CA GLY A 225 -7.66 20.05 6.57
C GLY A 225 -6.82 19.81 7.84
N LEU A 226 -5.60 19.27 7.75
CA LEU A 226 -4.69 19.26 8.88
C LEU A 226 -4.22 20.69 9.16
N ARG A 227 -4.56 21.17 10.35
CA ARG A 227 -3.85 22.29 10.97
C ARG A 227 -2.62 21.71 11.66
N PRO A 228 -1.42 22.29 11.49
CA PRO A 228 -0.28 21.88 12.28
C PRO A 228 -0.62 22.11 13.75
N LEU A 229 -0.72 21.04 14.54
CA LEU A 229 -0.68 21.16 15.99
C LEU A 229 0.78 21.44 16.32
N THR A 230 1.11 22.73 16.43
CA THR A 230 2.38 23.18 16.98
C THR A 230 2.28 23.01 18.50
N GLY A 231 2.54 21.78 18.95
CA GLY A 231 2.63 21.45 20.37
C GLY A 231 3.97 20.77 20.60
N THR A 232 4.90 21.46 21.26
CA THR A 232 6.06 20.81 21.86
C THR A 232 5.58 20.12 23.12
N THR A 233 5.50 18.79 23.09
CA THR A 233 5.21 17.98 24.26
C THR A 233 6.53 17.52 24.87
N ASP A 234 6.70 17.70 26.18
CA ASP A 234 7.83 17.15 26.91
C ASP A 234 7.71 15.62 27.07
N GLU A 235 8.80 14.99 27.55
CA GLU A 235 8.89 13.55 27.82
C GLU A 235 7.87 13.02 28.85
N ASN A 236 7.12 13.91 29.52
CA ASN A 236 6.09 13.59 30.50
C ASN A 236 4.66 13.85 30.00
N GLY A 237 4.48 14.23 28.73
CA GLY A 237 3.15 14.43 28.15
C GLY A 237 2.52 15.78 28.48
N ASN A 238 3.28 16.77 28.96
CA ASN A 238 2.77 18.11 29.23
C ASN A 238 2.96 19.01 28.00
N GLU A 239 1.89 19.74 27.65
CA GLU A 239 1.92 20.75 26.61
C GLU A 239 2.64 22.00 27.13
N VAL A 240 3.73 22.40 26.47
CA VAL A 240 4.39 23.69 26.73
C VAL A 240 3.66 24.77 25.92
N PRO A 241 3.11 25.82 26.54
CA PRO A 241 2.48 26.92 25.82
C PRO A 241 3.49 27.61 24.91
N THR A 242 3.11 27.86 23.67
CA THR A 242 3.83 28.77 22.77
C THR A 242 3.18 30.15 22.87
N ASP A 243 3.97 31.17 23.23
CA ASP A 243 3.57 32.59 23.23
C ASP A 243 3.27 33.10 21.80
#